data_AF-A0A4U7E2K2-F1
#
_entry.id   AF-A0A4U7E2K2-F1
#
_cell.length_a   1.000
_cell.length_b   1.000
_cell.length_c   1.000
_cell.angle_alpha   90.00
_cell.angle_beta   90.00
_cell.angle_gamma   90.00
#
_symmetry.space_group_name_H-M   'P 1'
#
loop_
_entity.id
_entity.type
_entity.pdbx_description
1 polymer ?
#
loop_
_entity_poly.entity_id
_entity_poly.type
_entity_poly.pdbx_seq_one_letter_code
_entity_poly.pdbx_strand_id
1 'polypeptide(L)'
;MSKALAWIRKSKGDDSDVGLEEQRELVAALAADVADEVDTLDLGVHTGFSTMTRDDPTGLLDQNDRVQTRVSELEAGEYSHLVSWDDRRICRDEYFSVIQYAAEQGDAEIVYIGDVNENDLTFDLKRRIERDTKEEEIEKSRRAIERRKEEGYDHGRPRFGMTYDTDGEYQVPGEEFDTVLEIFQLDNAGKTRREIADEVGIATSTVQNVIERREWYLKRQQMIEP
;
A
#
# COMPACT_ATOMS: atom_id res chain seq x y z
N MET A 1 -1.96 38.93 -19.57
CA MET A 1 -1.27 38.98 -18.28
C MET A 1 -0.97 37.54 -17.95
N SER A 2 0.30 37.16 -17.90
CA SER A 2 0.69 35.76 -17.68
C SER A 2 0.56 35.42 -16.21
N LYS A 3 0.04 34.23 -15.92
CA LYS A 3 -0.13 33.73 -14.55
C LYS A 3 0.63 32.41 -14.39
N ALA A 4 1.39 32.28 -13.31
CA ALA A 4 2.12 31.06 -12.96
C ALA A 4 1.52 30.39 -11.73
N LEU A 5 1.50 29.06 -11.74
CA LEU A 5 1.20 28.23 -10.58
C LEU A 5 2.51 27.70 -9.98
N ALA A 6 2.87 28.20 -8.80
CA ALA A 6 3.98 27.70 -8.00
C ALA A 6 3.54 26.44 -7.23
N TRP A 7 4.12 25.29 -7.56
CA TRP A 7 3.77 23.99 -6.99
C TRP A 7 4.85 23.46 -6.04
N ILE A 8 4.52 23.43 -4.75
CA ILE A 8 5.45 23.09 -3.67
C ILE A 8 4.93 21.86 -2.92
N ARG A 9 5.79 20.86 -2.82
CA ARG A 9 5.54 19.62 -2.08
C ARG A 9 6.87 19.02 -1.64
N LYS A 10 6.89 18.39 -0.48
CA LYS A 10 7.98 17.49 -0.05
C LYS A 10 7.42 16.12 0.31
N SER A 11 8.05 15.05 -0.20
CA SER A 11 7.52 13.69 -0.01
C SER A 11 7.71 13.13 1.40
N LYS A 12 8.78 13.50 2.12
CA LYS A 12 9.09 13.08 3.50
C LYS A 12 9.96 14.13 4.19
N GLY A 13 9.75 14.36 5.48
CA GLY A 13 10.52 15.31 6.30
C GLY A 13 9.65 16.02 7.33
N ASP A 14 10.21 16.98 8.04
CA ASP A 14 9.48 17.97 8.85
C ASP A 14 9.31 19.26 8.00
N ASP A 15 8.26 20.04 8.27
CA ASP A 15 7.99 21.31 7.58
C ASP A 15 9.08 22.36 7.87
N SER A 16 9.87 22.13 8.93
CA SER A 16 11.05 22.91 9.34
C SER A 16 12.38 22.46 8.73
N ASP A 17 12.38 21.46 7.85
CA ASP A 17 13.59 21.05 7.15
C ASP A 17 14.03 22.13 6.15
N VAL A 18 15.33 22.48 6.19
CA VAL A 18 16.00 23.47 5.30
C VAL A 18 15.59 23.36 3.83
N GLY A 19 15.38 22.14 3.33
CA GLY A 19 15.00 21.91 1.93
C GLY A 19 13.56 22.29 1.54
N LEU A 20 12.62 22.52 2.47
CA LEU A 20 11.27 22.98 2.12
C LEU A 20 11.18 24.51 2.09
N GLU A 21 11.84 25.20 3.01
CA GLU A 21 11.94 26.67 2.98
C GLU A 21 12.68 27.14 1.74
N GLU A 22 13.81 26.51 1.41
CA GLU A 22 14.56 26.77 0.17
C GLU A 22 13.71 26.50 -1.08
N GLN A 23 12.90 25.43 -1.06
CA GLN A 23 11.96 25.14 -2.15
C GLN A 23 10.87 26.22 -2.29
N ARG A 24 10.28 26.68 -1.18
CA ARG A 24 9.26 27.75 -1.18
C ARG A 24 9.82 29.04 -1.78
N GLU A 25 11.04 29.40 -1.40
CA GLU A 25 11.71 30.61 -1.89
C GLU A 25 12.03 30.51 -3.38
N LEU A 26 12.71 29.44 -3.81
CA LEU A 26 13.19 29.31 -5.18
C LEU A 26 12.05 29.07 -6.19
N VAL A 27 11.00 28.32 -5.82
CA VAL A 27 9.83 28.12 -6.69
C VAL A 27 9.04 29.41 -6.85
N ALA A 28 8.85 30.17 -5.78
CA ALA A 28 8.17 31.45 -5.85
C ALA A 28 8.97 32.48 -6.68
N ALA A 29 10.29 32.52 -6.51
CA ALA A 29 11.16 33.40 -7.28
C ALA A 29 11.09 33.09 -8.78
N LEU A 30 11.22 31.82 -9.16
CA LEU A 30 11.15 31.42 -10.57
C LEU A 30 9.75 31.68 -11.15
N ALA A 31 8.68 31.45 -10.38
CA ALA A 31 7.31 31.76 -10.82
C ALA A 31 7.10 33.25 -11.10
N ALA A 32 7.68 34.12 -10.27
CA ALA A 32 7.63 35.57 -10.47
C ALA A 32 8.50 36.05 -11.65
N ASP A 33 9.54 35.30 -12.01
CA ASP A 33 10.38 35.61 -13.19
C ASP A 33 9.69 35.26 -14.51
N VAL A 34 8.84 34.22 -14.52
CA VAL A 34 8.17 33.73 -15.75
C VAL A 34 6.76 34.29 -15.96
N ALA A 35 6.14 34.89 -14.94
CA ALA A 35 4.77 35.39 -15.02
C ALA A 35 4.52 36.69 -14.25
N ASP A 36 3.54 37.48 -14.72
CA ASP A 36 3.11 38.73 -14.08
C ASP A 36 2.39 38.49 -12.75
N GLU A 37 1.66 37.38 -12.64
CA GLU A 37 0.89 36.96 -11.47
C GLU A 37 1.29 35.55 -11.01
N VAL A 38 1.31 35.31 -9.69
CA VAL A 38 1.68 34.01 -9.12
C VAL A 38 0.62 33.53 -8.14
N ASP A 39 0.07 32.35 -8.41
CA ASP A 39 -0.69 31.57 -7.43
C ASP A 39 0.21 30.47 -6.86
N THR A 40 0.01 30.12 -5.59
CA THR A 40 0.81 29.08 -4.93
C THR A 40 -0.05 27.92 -4.45
N LEU A 41 0.32 26.72 -4.88
CA LEU A 41 -0.12 25.45 -4.29
C LEU A 41 1.00 24.91 -3.40
N ASP A 42 0.99 25.32 -2.14
CA ASP A 42 1.86 24.75 -1.11
C ASP A 42 1.14 23.62 -0.36
N LEU A 43 1.68 22.41 -0.51
CA LEU A 43 1.21 21.19 0.13
C LEU A 43 2.07 20.80 1.35
N GLY A 44 3.17 21.50 1.59
CA GLY A 44 4.14 21.19 2.65
C GLY A 44 4.70 19.78 2.54
N VAL A 45 4.90 19.12 3.68
CA VAL A 45 5.17 17.68 3.72
C VAL A 45 3.89 16.90 3.41
N HIS A 46 3.77 16.45 2.15
CA HIS A 46 2.62 15.68 1.69
C HIS A 46 3.06 14.36 1.04
N THR A 47 2.85 13.27 1.76
CA THR A 47 2.92 11.91 1.22
C THR A 47 1.59 11.59 0.53
N GLY A 48 1.47 11.88 -0.76
CA GLY A 48 0.24 11.59 -1.47
C GLY A 48 0.39 11.81 -2.97
N PHE A 49 -0.61 11.37 -3.73
CA PHE A 49 -0.67 11.28 -5.20
C PHE A 49 -0.10 9.95 -5.66
N SER A 50 -0.57 8.88 -5.00
CA SER A 50 -0.54 7.58 -5.63
C SER A 50 -1.97 7.18 -5.96
N THR A 51 -2.19 6.77 -7.21
CA THR A 51 -3.39 6.04 -7.67
C THR A 51 -3.77 4.87 -6.75
N MET A 52 -2.85 4.42 -5.91
CA MET A 52 -3.00 3.31 -4.96
C MET A 52 -3.43 3.70 -3.54
N THR A 53 -3.66 4.99 -3.25
CA THR A 53 -4.20 5.43 -1.96
C THR A 53 -5.50 6.20 -2.16
N ARG A 54 -6.55 5.46 -2.56
CA ARG A 54 -7.90 5.41 -1.95
C ARG A 54 -8.88 4.73 -2.93
N ASP A 55 -9.93 4.14 -2.36
CA ASP A 55 -10.99 3.38 -3.03
C ASP A 55 -11.67 4.17 -4.16
N ASP A 56 -11.08 4.21 -5.35
CA ASP A 56 -11.73 4.70 -6.55
C ASP A 56 -11.53 3.71 -7.72
N PRO A 57 -12.62 3.25 -8.37
CA PRO A 57 -12.56 2.28 -9.46
C PRO A 57 -11.92 2.81 -10.75
N THR A 58 -11.67 4.13 -10.88
CA THR A 58 -10.96 4.68 -12.05
C THR A 58 -9.45 4.67 -11.86
N GLY A 59 -8.95 4.61 -10.62
CA GLY A 59 -7.54 4.39 -10.31
C GLY A 59 -6.58 5.43 -10.89
N LEU A 60 -7.04 6.66 -11.18
CA LEU A 60 -6.27 7.62 -11.99
C LEU A 60 -6.07 8.99 -11.35
N LEU A 61 -6.75 9.35 -10.25
CA LEU A 61 -6.76 10.73 -9.77
C LEU A 61 -6.39 10.85 -8.30
N ASP A 62 -5.51 11.81 -8.00
CA ASP A 62 -5.31 12.31 -6.64
C ASP A 62 -6.64 12.82 -6.06
N GLN A 63 -6.93 12.51 -4.79
CA GLN A 63 -8.14 12.93 -4.08
C GLN A 63 -7.99 14.23 -3.28
N ASN A 64 -6.84 14.92 -3.40
CA ASN A 64 -6.68 16.22 -2.78
C ASN A 64 -7.45 17.27 -3.59
N ASP A 65 -8.54 17.78 -3.03
CA ASP A 65 -9.39 18.78 -3.69
C ASP A 65 -8.61 20.01 -4.18
N ARG A 66 -7.55 20.41 -3.45
CA ARG A 66 -6.70 21.54 -3.87
C ARG A 66 -5.93 21.20 -5.14
N VAL A 67 -5.45 19.97 -5.28
CA VAL A 67 -4.74 19.51 -6.47
C VAL A 67 -5.72 19.36 -7.63
N GLN A 68 -6.86 18.70 -7.43
CA GLN A 68 -7.88 18.55 -8.48
C GLN A 68 -8.33 19.90 -9.02
N THR A 69 -8.56 20.87 -8.13
CA THR A 69 -8.93 22.25 -8.52
C THR A 69 -7.84 22.86 -9.39
N ARG A 70 -6.56 22.80 -8.97
CA ARG A 70 -5.46 23.36 -9.75
C ARG A 70 -5.24 22.65 -11.10
N VAL A 71 -5.49 21.35 -11.18
CA VAL A 71 -5.41 20.61 -12.44
C VAL A 71 -6.52 21.04 -13.41
N SER A 72 -7.75 21.22 -12.91
CA SER A 72 -8.85 21.75 -13.73
C SER A 72 -8.61 23.20 -14.18
N GLU A 73 -8.01 24.03 -13.34
CA GLU A 73 -7.63 25.41 -13.70
C GLU A 73 -6.49 25.44 -14.74
N LEU A 74 -5.50 24.53 -14.61
CA LEU A 74 -4.48 24.32 -15.63
C LEU A 74 -5.11 23.93 -16.97
N GLU A 75 -6.00 22.94 -16.98
CA GLU A 75 -6.71 22.50 -18.19
C GLU A 75 -7.57 23.61 -18.82
N ALA A 76 -8.17 24.47 -17.98
CA ALA A 76 -8.96 25.62 -18.44
C ALA A 76 -8.10 26.77 -19.00
N GLY A 77 -6.77 26.68 -18.91
CA GLY A 77 -5.85 27.72 -19.37
C GLY A 77 -5.78 28.93 -18.45
N GLU A 78 -6.09 28.77 -17.15
CA GLU A 78 -5.94 29.86 -16.17
C GLU A 78 -4.48 30.22 -15.90
N TYR A 79 -3.57 29.27 -16.15
CA TYR A 79 -2.13 29.44 -15.98
C TYR A 79 -1.42 29.28 -17.31
N SER A 80 -0.44 30.15 -17.51
CA SER A 80 0.53 30.06 -18.60
C SER A 80 1.77 29.23 -18.23
N HIS A 81 2.03 29.07 -16.92
CA HIS A 81 3.20 28.34 -16.44
C HIS A 81 2.85 27.53 -15.18
N LEU A 82 3.39 26.32 -15.09
CA LEU A 82 3.44 25.50 -13.88
C LEU A 82 4.90 25.40 -13.43
N VAL A 83 5.23 25.95 -12.28
CA VAL A 83 6.61 26.00 -11.77
C VAL A 83 6.76 25.06 -10.57
N SER A 84 7.74 24.16 -10.62
CA SER A 84 8.05 23.29 -9.47
C SER A 84 9.55 23.06 -9.33
N TRP A 85 9.95 22.37 -8.27
CA TRP A 85 11.36 22.04 -8.05
C TRP A 85 11.86 20.97 -9.04
N ASP A 86 11.10 19.88 -9.11
CA ASP A 86 11.29 18.73 -10.00
C ASP A 86 9.92 18.08 -10.29
N ASP A 87 9.86 17.19 -11.26
CA ASP A 87 8.67 16.37 -11.59
C ASP A 87 8.15 15.58 -10.37
N ARG A 88 9.07 15.08 -9.54
CA ARG A 88 8.77 14.37 -8.28
C ARG A 88 8.17 15.27 -7.20
N ARG A 89 8.09 16.60 -7.37
CA ARG A 89 7.35 17.50 -6.45
C ARG A 89 5.96 17.82 -6.97
N ILE A 90 5.71 17.59 -8.25
CA ILE A 90 4.38 17.64 -8.83
C ILE A 90 3.60 16.39 -8.42
N CYS A 91 4.11 15.19 -8.70
CA CYS A 91 3.52 13.93 -8.21
C CYS A 91 4.56 12.80 -8.07
N ARG A 92 4.15 11.58 -7.70
CA ARG A 92 5.08 10.45 -7.46
C ARG A 92 4.94 9.32 -8.49
N ASP A 93 3.90 9.35 -9.32
CA ASP A 93 3.49 8.25 -10.19
C ASP A 93 2.91 8.76 -11.52
N GLU A 94 2.12 7.91 -12.19
CA GLU A 94 1.52 8.20 -13.50
C GLU A 94 0.57 9.40 -13.52
N TYR A 95 0.19 9.95 -12.36
CA TYR A 95 -0.58 11.18 -12.30
C TYR A 95 0.14 12.38 -12.95
N PHE A 96 1.47 12.28 -13.14
CA PHE A 96 2.23 13.33 -13.84
C PHE A 96 1.71 13.51 -15.26
N SER A 97 1.41 12.41 -15.94
CA SER A 97 0.87 12.43 -17.31
C SER A 97 -0.48 13.16 -17.39
N VAL A 98 -1.31 13.07 -16.34
CA VAL A 98 -2.58 13.81 -16.25
C VAL A 98 -2.33 15.30 -16.13
N ILE A 99 -1.36 15.70 -15.30
CA ILE A 99 -0.98 17.11 -15.11
C ILE A 99 -0.33 17.67 -16.38
N GLN A 100 0.52 16.90 -17.05
CA GLN A 100 1.10 17.27 -18.34
C GLN A 100 0.01 17.46 -19.40
N TYR A 101 -0.94 16.54 -19.49
CA TYR A 101 -2.06 16.65 -20.41
C TYR A 101 -2.89 17.90 -20.14
N ALA A 102 -3.22 18.18 -18.86
CA ALA A 102 -3.94 19.38 -18.47
C ALA A 102 -3.18 20.66 -18.84
N ALA A 103 -1.88 20.71 -18.54
CA ALA A 103 -1.02 21.84 -18.92
C ALA A 103 -0.98 22.04 -20.44
N GLU A 104 -0.86 20.96 -21.22
CA GLU A 104 -0.88 21.03 -22.68
C GLU A 104 -2.23 21.53 -23.23
N GLN A 105 -3.36 21.06 -22.67
CA GLN A 105 -4.70 21.55 -23.07
C GLN A 105 -4.89 23.05 -22.75
N GLY A 106 -4.32 23.50 -21.63
CA GLY A 106 -4.37 24.89 -21.19
C GLY A 106 -3.31 25.82 -21.78
N ASP A 107 -2.43 25.31 -22.65
CA ASP A 107 -1.28 26.04 -23.20
C ASP A 107 -0.33 26.57 -22.11
N ALA A 108 -0.11 25.76 -21.06
CA ALA A 108 0.76 26.05 -19.94
C ALA A 108 2.12 25.33 -20.06
N GLU A 109 3.22 26.05 -19.89
CA GLU A 109 4.57 25.48 -19.87
C GLU A 109 4.96 25.00 -18.47
N ILE A 110 5.55 23.80 -18.35
CA ILE A 110 6.06 23.28 -17.07
C ILE A 110 7.55 23.63 -16.95
N VAL A 111 7.90 24.33 -15.86
CA VAL A 111 9.25 24.84 -15.61
C VAL A 111 9.80 24.29 -14.29
N TYR A 112 11.06 23.85 -14.30
CA TYR A 112 11.75 23.28 -13.14
C TYR A 112 12.96 24.11 -12.69
N ILE A 113 13.28 24.01 -11.39
CA ILE A 113 14.49 24.60 -10.81
C ILE A 113 15.70 23.66 -10.96
N GLY A 114 15.50 22.35 -10.75
CA GLY A 114 16.56 21.36 -10.87
C GLY A 114 16.73 20.83 -12.30
N ASP A 115 17.96 20.40 -12.66
CA ASP A 115 18.20 19.64 -13.88
C ASP A 115 17.43 18.30 -13.83
N VAL A 116 16.50 18.11 -14.77
CA VAL A 116 15.76 16.85 -14.97
C VAL A 116 16.75 15.83 -15.55
N ASN A 117 17.23 14.90 -14.71
CA ASN A 117 18.29 13.97 -15.10
C ASN A 117 17.69 12.84 -15.98
N GLU A 118 18.09 12.71 -17.26
CA GLU A 118 17.58 11.65 -18.17
C GLU A 118 17.81 10.21 -17.65
N ASN A 119 18.79 10.01 -16.76
CA ASN A 119 19.02 8.72 -16.09
C ASN A 119 17.90 8.32 -15.11
N ASP A 120 17.03 9.25 -14.71
CA ASP A 120 15.90 8.97 -13.82
C ASP A 120 14.77 8.19 -14.52
N LEU A 121 14.59 8.36 -15.84
CA LEU A 121 13.60 7.58 -16.60
C LEU A 121 13.87 6.06 -16.51
N THR A 122 15.16 5.68 -16.52
CA THR A 122 15.58 4.27 -16.39
C THR A 122 15.35 3.75 -14.98
N PHE A 123 15.54 4.60 -13.96
CA PHE A 123 15.30 4.24 -12.57
C PHE A 123 13.80 4.08 -12.27
N ASP A 124 12.97 4.95 -12.84
CA ASP A 124 11.51 4.90 -12.70
C ASP A 124 10.91 3.72 -13.48
N LEU A 125 11.43 3.40 -14.68
CA LEU A 125 11.09 2.16 -15.40
C LEU A 125 11.45 0.91 -14.60
N LYS A 126 12.64 0.87 -13.98
CA LYS A 126 13.05 -0.27 -13.14
C LYS A 126 12.13 -0.44 -11.95
N ARG A 127 11.78 0.66 -11.28
CA ARG A 127 10.88 0.65 -10.12
C ARG A 127 9.45 0.25 -10.49
N ARG A 128 8.99 0.64 -11.68
CA ARG A 128 7.72 0.21 -12.25
C ARG A 128 7.72 -1.30 -12.51
N ILE A 129 8.74 -1.83 -13.16
CA ILE A 129 8.87 -3.28 -13.40
C ILE A 129 8.88 -4.04 -12.07
N GLU A 130 9.66 -3.59 -11.08
CA GLU A 130 9.69 -4.19 -9.74
C GLU A 130 8.33 -4.14 -9.04
N ARG A 131 7.56 -3.06 -9.25
CA ARG A 131 6.23 -2.89 -8.68
C ARG A 131 5.19 -3.77 -9.38
N ASP A 132 5.13 -3.74 -10.71
CA ASP A 132 4.20 -4.55 -11.52
C ASP A 132 4.45 -6.04 -11.26
N THR A 133 5.72 -6.46 -11.13
CA THR A 133 6.07 -7.83 -10.74
C THR A 133 5.52 -8.18 -9.36
N LYS A 134 5.62 -7.27 -8.38
CA LYS A 134 5.11 -7.49 -7.03
C LYS A 134 3.57 -7.50 -6.98
N GLU A 135 2.92 -6.69 -7.80
CA GLU A 135 1.46 -6.65 -7.95
C GLU A 135 0.93 -7.95 -8.55
N GLU A 136 1.56 -8.45 -9.62
CA GLU A 136 1.22 -9.76 -10.19
C GLU A 136 1.36 -10.88 -9.16
N GLU A 137 2.42 -10.87 -8.35
CA GLU A 137 2.63 -11.88 -7.32
C GLU A 137 1.57 -11.80 -6.20
N ILE A 138 1.15 -10.60 -5.81
CA ILE A 138 0.06 -10.40 -4.84
C ILE A 138 -1.27 -10.89 -5.45
N GLU A 139 -1.55 -10.56 -6.71
CA GLU A 139 -2.78 -10.96 -7.38
C GLU A 139 -2.84 -12.48 -7.57
N LYS A 140 -1.74 -13.12 -8.03
CA LYS A 140 -1.62 -14.58 -8.10
C LYS A 140 -1.83 -15.22 -6.73
N SER A 141 -1.24 -14.65 -5.68
CA SER A 141 -1.44 -15.13 -4.30
C SER A 141 -2.89 -15.02 -3.84
N ARG A 142 -3.57 -13.90 -4.14
CA ARG A 142 -5.00 -13.71 -3.83
C ARG A 142 -5.89 -14.71 -4.58
N ARG A 143 -5.68 -14.88 -5.89
CA ARG A 143 -6.42 -15.85 -6.72
C ARG A 143 -6.19 -17.29 -6.25
N ALA A 144 -4.97 -17.64 -5.83
CA ALA A 144 -4.66 -18.95 -5.28
C ALA A 144 -5.40 -19.20 -3.95
N ILE A 145 -5.48 -18.19 -3.07
CA ILE A 145 -6.25 -18.27 -1.82
C ILE A 145 -7.76 -18.40 -2.12
N GLU A 146 -8.27 -17.65 -3.10
CA GLU A 146 -9.67 -17.67 -3.49
C GLU A 146 -10.08 -19.03 -4.08
N ARG A 147 -9.29 -19.58 -5.01
CA ARG A 147 -9.51 -20.93 -5.55
C ARG A 147 -9.53 -22.00 -4.46
N ARG A 148 -8.60 -21.94 -3.50
CA ARG A 148 -8.59 -22.88 -2.36
C ARG A 148 -9.85 -22.76 -1.50
N LYS A 149 -10.39 -21.55 -1.32
CA LYS A 149 -11.67 -21.36 -0.62
C LYS A 149 -12.85 -21.92 -1.41
N GLU A 150 -12.88 -21.73 -2.73
CA GLU A 150 -13.93 -22.26 -3.62
C GLU A 150 -13.95 -23.79 -3.62
N GLU A 151 -12.77 -24.41 -3.64
CA GLU A 151 -12.58 -25.87 -3.61
C GLU A 151 -12.76 -26.46 -2.19
N GLY A 152 -12.90 -25.61 -1.15
CA GLY A 152 -13.07 -26.01 0.24
C GLY A 152 -11.79 -26.48 0.94
N TYR A 153 -10.63 -26.19 0.35
CA TYR A 153 -9.30 -26.53 0.85
C TYR A 153 -8.88 -25.62 2.01
N ASP A 154 -8.04 -26.16 2.89
CA ASP A 154 -7.47 -25.37 3.97
C ASP A 154 -6.41 -24.39 3.41
N HIS A 155 -6.26 -23.25 4.07
CA HIS A 155 -5.32 -22.21 3.67
C HIS A 155 -4.57 -21.60 4.86
N GLY A 156 -3.39 -21.05 4.58
CA GLY A 156 -2.55 -20.37 5.57
C GLY A 156 -1.66 -21.32 6.37
N ARG A 157 -1.09 -20.82 7.47
CA ARG A 157 -0.23 -21.59 8.35
C ARG A 157 -1.03 -22.76 8.99
N PRO A 158 -0.46 -23.98 9.06
CA PRO A 158 -1.09 -25.07 9.80
C PRO A 158 -1.42 -24.67 11.24
N ARG A 159 -2.59 -25.11 11.71
CA ARG A 159 -2.95 -24.95 13.12
C ARG A 159 -2.04 -25.81 14.00
N PHE A 160 -1.97 -25.49 15.29
CA PHE A 160 -1.16 -26.23 16.24
C PHE A 160 -1.52 -27.72 16.24
N GLY A 161 -0.52 -28.61 16.19
CA GLY A 161 -0.74 -30.06 16.06
C GLY A 161 -1.17 -30.54 14.67
N MET A 162 -1.23 -29.67 13.66
CA MET A 162 -1.63 -30.04 12.29
C MET A 162 -0.47 -29.88 11.30
N THR A 163 -0.50 -30.69 10.24
CA THR A 163 0.30 -30.53 9.03
C THR A 163 -0.63 -30.52 7.81
N TYR A 164 -0.13 -30.15 6.63
CA TYR A 164 -0.88 -30.43 5.41
C TYR A 164 -0.73 -31.91 5.01
N ASP A 165 -1.75 -32.46 4.37
CA ASP A 165 -1.70 -33.76 3.70
C ASP A 165 -0.70 -33.77 2.52
N THR A 166 -0.56 -34.91 1.86
CA THR A 166 0.39 -35.10 0.75
C THR A 166 0.09 -34.21 -0.45
N ASP A 167 -1.18 -33.94 -0.70
CA ASP A 167 -1.65 -33.10 -1.81
C ASP A 167 -1.60 -31.60 -1.46
N GLY A 168 -1.34 -31.30 -0.18
CA GLY A 168 -1.26 -29.94 0.31
C GLY A 168 -2.61 -29.25 0.33
N GLU A 169 -3.73 -29.97 0.37
CA GLU A 169 -5.10 -29.46 0.26
C GLU A 169 -5.75 -29.27 1.63
N TYR A 170 -5.61 -30.27 2.51
CA TYR A 170 -6.23 -30.27 3.83
C TYR A 170 -5.20 -30.33 4.96
N GLN A 171 -5.56 -29.73 6.09
CA GLN A 171 -4.79 -29.86 7.32
C GLN A 171 -5.25 -31.11 8.08
N VAL A 172 -4.28 -31.98 8.35
CA VAL A 172 -4.44 -33.30 8.96
C VAL A 172 -3.54 -33.41 10.21
N PRO A 173 -3.88 -34.26 11.21
CA PRO A 173 -3.02 -34.52 12.36
C PRO A 173 -1.52 -34.64 12.03
N GLY A 174 -0.68 -33.87 12.72
CA GLY A 174 0.77 -33.89 12.61
C GLY A 174 1.45 -34.46 13.86
N GLU A 175 2.77 -34.24 13.98
CA GLU A 175 3.58 -34.80 15.08
C GLU A 175 3.15 -34.33 16.47
N GLU A 176 2.68 -33.08 16.59
CA GLU A 176 2.24 -32.51 17.88
C GLU A 176 0.75 -32.78 18.17
N PHE A 177 0.05 -33.58 17.36
CA PHE A 177 -1.39 -33.80 17.51
C PHE A 177 -1.76 -34.50 18.83
N ASP A 178 -0.87 -35.34 19.38
CA ASP A 178 -1.09 -35.97 20.69
C ASP A 178 -1.24 -34.93 21.81
N THR A 179 -0.53 -33.80 21.71
CA THR A 179 -0.67 -32.67 22.64
C THR A 179 -2.07 -32.03 22.53
N VAL A 180 -2.65 -31.99 21.33
CA VAL A 180 -4.03 -31.52 21.12
C VAL A 180 -5.04 -32.44 21.80
N LEU A 181 -4.84 -33.76 21.72
CA LEU A 181 -5.67 -34.74 22.39
C LEU A 181 -5.54 -34.64 23.92
N GLU A 182 -4.33 -34.45 24.42
CA GLU A 182 -4.06 -34.23 25.85
C GLU A 182 -4.76 -32.97 26.37
N ILE A 183 -4.71 -31.86 25.62
CA ILE A 183 -5.47 -30.63 25.96
C ILE A 183 -6.97 -30.94 26.11
N PHE A 184 -7.57 -31.71 25.20
CA PHE A 184 -8.99 -32.07 25.29
C PHE A 184 -9.30 -32.99 26.49
N GLN A 185 -8.38 -33.87 26.86
CA GLN A 185 -8.54 -34.73 28.03
C GLN A 185 -8.50 -33.91 29.33
N LEU A 186 -7.55 -32.97 29.44
CA LEU A 186 -7.39 -32.12 30.61
C LEU A 186 -8.56 -31.12 30.75
N ASP A 187 -9.04 -30.58 29.63
CA ASP A 187 -10.26 -29.74 29.58
C ASP A 187 -11.50 -30.52 30.04
N ASN A 188 -11.66 -31.76 29.56
CA ASN A 188 -12.74 -32.65 30.02
C ASN A 188 -12.65 -33.02 31.50
N ALA A 189 -11.43 -33.10 32.04
CA ALA A 189 -11.19 -33.30 33.47
C ALA A 189 -11.49 -32.04 34.31
N GLY A 190 -11.88 -30.93 33.68
CA GLY A 190 -12.27 -29.67 34.33
C GLY A 190 -11.10 -28.76 34.71
N LYS A 191 -9.89 -29.00 34.17
CA LYS A 191 -8.74 -28.13 34.43
C LYS A 191 -8.94 -26.77 33.76
N THR A 192 -8.39 -25.73 34.39
CA THR A 192 -8.39 -24.39 33.80
C THR A 192 -7.38 -24.30 32.67
N ARG A 193 -7.60 -23.40 31.71
CA ARG A 193 -6.69 -23.17 30.57
C ARG A 193 -5.25 -22.90 30.99
N ARG A 194 -5.05 -22.27 32.15
CA ARG A 194 -3.73 -21.99 32.71
C ARG A 194 -3.06 -23.28 33.20
N GLU A 195 -3.76 -24.10 33.96
CA GLU A 195 -3.25 -25.40 34.41
C GLU A 195 -2.91 -26.31 33.24
N ILE A 196 -3.78 -26.35 32.22
CA ILE A 196 -3.53 -27.10 30.99
C ILE A 196 -2.27 -26.60 30.29
N ALA A 197 -2.11 -25.29 30.15
CA ALA A 197 -0.95 -24.66 29.53
C ALA A 197 0.37 -24.98 30.26
N ASP A 198 0.34 -24.92 31.58
CA ASP A 198 1.49 -25.24 32.43
C ASP A 198 1.87 -26.73 32.33
N GLU A 199 0.88 -27.61 32.17
CA GLU A 199 1.07 -29.07 32.09
C GLU A 199 1.60 -29.54 30.74
N VAL A 200 1.02 -29.05 29.64
CA VAL A 200 1.44 -29.45 28.28
C VAL A 200 2.57 -28.57 27.73
N GLY A 201 2.99 -27.55 28.47
CA GLY A 201 4.15 -26.72 28.13
C GLY A 201 3.94 -25.75 26.96
N ILE A 202 2.72 -25.30 26.69
CA ILE A 202 2.41 -24.35 25.61
C ILE A 202 1.74 -23.08 26.13
N ALA A 203 1.70 -22.03 25.29
CA ALA A 203 1.04 -20.79 25.67
C ALA A 203 -0.46 -20.98 25.95
N THR A 204 -0.98 -20.34 27.00
CA THR A 204 -2.41 -20.37 27.35
C THR A 204 -3.33 -19.93 26.19
N SER A 205 -2.86 -19.01 25.34
CA SER A 205 -3.58 -18.59 24.14
C SER A 205 -3.67 -19.71 23.09
N THR A 206 -2.66 -20.57 22.96
CA THR A 206 -2.70 -21.75 22.09
C THR A 206 -3.70 -22.77 22.63
N VAL A 207 -3.67 -23.05 23.94
CA VAL A 207 -4.66 -23.92 24.60
C VAL A 207 -6.09 -23.42 24.34
N GLN A 208 -6.35 -22.13 24.56
CA GLN A 208 -7.65 -21.53 24.28
C GLN A 208 -8.06 -21.74 22.82
N ASN A 209 -7.16 -21.44 21.88
CA ASN A 209 -7.40 -21.58 20.45
C ASN A 209 -7.69 -23.03 20.03
N VAL A 210 -7.08 -24.02 20.70
CA VAL A 210 -7.32 -25.44 20.47
C VAL A 210 -8.71 -25.83 20.97
N ILE A 211 -9.06 -25.46 22.20
CA ILE A 211 -10.36 -25.77 22.81
C ILE A 211 -11.52 -25.14 22.01
N GLU A 212 -11.40 -23.87 21.62
CA GLU A 212 -12.43 -23.16 20.83
C GLU A 212 -12.70 -23.82 19.46
N ARG A 213 -11.73 -24.59 18.94
CA ARG A 213 -11.80 -25.24 17.63
C ARG A 213 -11.92 -26.76 17.73
N ARG A 214 -12.35 -27.26 18.89
CA ARG A 214 -12.41 -28.70 19.20
C ARG A 214 -13.12 -29.52 18.12
N GLU A 215 -14.31 -29.09 17.70
CA GLU A 215 -15.08 -29.79 16.66
C GLU A 215 -14.32 -29.89 15.33
N TRP A 216 -13.57 -28.84 14.97
CA TRP A 216 -12.76 -28.83 13.75
C TRP A 216 -11.63 -29.87 13.83
N TYR A 217 -10.91 -29.94 14.96
CA TYR A 217 -9.85 -30.95 15.16
C TYR A 217 -10.38 -32.38 15.12
N LEU A 218 -11.51 -32.64 15.80
CA LEU A 218 -12.13 -33.98 15.82
C LEU A 218 -12.60 -34.42 14.43
N LYS A 219 -13.17 -33.50 13.64
CA LYS A 219 -13.58 -33.79 12.26
C LYS A 219 -12.37 -34.14 11.38
N ARG A 220 -11.23 -33.45 11.56
CA ARG A 220 -10.00 -33.71 10.78
C ARG A 220 -9.30 -35.00 11.20
N GLN A 221 -9.36 -35.37 12.48
CA GLN A 221 -8.85 -36.66 12.96
C GLN A 221 -9.54 -37.84 12.25
N GLN A 222 -10.87 -37.77 12.12
CA GLN A 222 -11.68 -38.79 11.45
C GLN A 222 -11.43 -38.90 9.94
N MET A 223 -10.74 -37.93 9.33
CA MET A 223 -10.37 -38.00 7.90
C MET A 223 -9.13 -38.86 7.65
N ILE A 224 -8.32 -39.17 8.68
CA ILE A 224 -7.15 -40.06 8.57
C ILE A 224 -7.50 -41.50 9.00
N GLU A 225 -8.48 -41.69 9.89
CA GLU A 225 -8.89 -43.04 10.30
C GLU A 225 -9.62 -43.76 9.14
N PRO A 226 -9.15 -44.95 8.70
CA PRO A 226 -9.78 -45.73 7.62
C PRO A 226 -11.14 -46.33 8.01
#